data_AF-A0A3B9MXV5-F1
#
_entry.id   AF-A0A3B9MXV5-F1
#
_cell.length_a   1.000
_cell.length_b   1.000
_cell.length_c   1.000
_cell.angle_alpha   90.00
_cell.angle_beta   90.00
_cell.angle_gamma   90.00
#
_symmetry.space_group_name_H-M   'P 1'
#
loop_
_entity.id
_entity.type
_entity.pdbx_description
1 polymer ?
#
loop_
_entity_poly.entity_id
_entity_poly.type
_entity_poly.pdbx_seq_one_letter_code
_entity_poly.pdbx_strand_id
1 'polypeptide(L)'
;MAEIIIAKHRNGALADVKLRFRNELAKFEDLEEEFIGDFPVENDINGGTRTFSSKINQEKKTGNSTNDDIFDLGSNKNFDNEAPF
;
A
#
# COMPACT_ATOMS: atom_id res chain seq x y z
N MET A 1 11.90 15.49 -26.61
CA MET A 1 10.92 14.42 -26.91
C MET A 1 11.30 13.80 -28.24
N ALA A 2 11.14 12.50 -28.41
CA ALA A 2 11.48 11.79 -29.65
C ALA A 2 10.36 10.82 -30.05
N GLU A 3 10.37 10.38 -31.31
CA GLU A 3 9.36 9.50 -31.88
C GLU A 3 10.03 8.38 -32.68
N ILE A 4 9.58 7.15 -32.47
CA ILE A 4 10.01 5.97 -33.21
C ILE A 4 8.87 5.51 -34.11
N ILE A 5 9.14 5.43 -35.41
CA ILE A 5 8.18 4.99 -36.43
C ILE A 5 8.39 3.51 -36.69
N ILE A 6 7.41 2.68 -36.35
CA ILE A 6 7.40 1.27 -36.71
C ILE A 6 6.88 1.15 -38.15
N ALA A 7 7.78 1.36 -39.11
CA ALA A 7 7.44 1.36 -40.54
C ALA A 7 7.15 -0.05 -41.10
N LYS A 8 7.63 -1.11 -40.44
CA LYS A 8 7.36 -2.49 -40.82
C LYS A 8 7.29 -3.39 -39.60
N HIS A 9 6.22 -4.17 -39.51
CA HIS A 9 6.07 -5.21 -38.50
C HIS A 9 5.44 -6.46 -39.14
N ARG A 10 6.16 -7.59 -39.18
CA ARG A 10 5.69 -8.83 -39.85
C ARG A 10 4.46 -9.42 -39.16
N ASN A 11 4.37 -9.24 -37.85
CA ASN A 11 3.48 -10.00 -36.98
C ASN A 11 2.43 -9.12 -36.29
N GLY A 12 2.07 -7.95 -36.82
CA GLY A 12 1.32 -6.94 -36.05
C GLY A 12 1.29 -5.55 -36.67
N ALA A 13 0.74 -4.58 -35.94
CA ALA A 13 0.44 -3.24 -36.43
C ALA A 13 1.69 -2.37 -36.65
N LEU A 14 1.56 -1.43 -37.59
CA LEU A 14 2.46 -0.28 -37.71
C LEU A 14 1.97 0.80 -36.74
N ALA A 15 2.90 1.50 -36.09
CA ALA A 15 2.57 2.52 -35.11
C ALA A 15 3.74 3.48 -34.90
N ASP A 16 3.42 4.67 -34.42
CA ASP A 16 4.39 5.66 -33.99
C ASP A 16 4.41 5.70 -32.47
N VAL A 17 5.60 5.51 -31.89
CA VAL A 17 5.79 5.40 -30.44
C VAL A 17 6.57 6.62 -29.97
N LYS A 18 5.95 7.42 -29.11
CA LYS A 18 6.61 8.58 -28.50
C LYS A 18 7.42 8.14 -27.28
N LEU A 19 8.67 8.58 -27.21
CA LEU A 19 9.62 8.25 -26.15
C LEU A 19 10.40 9.50 -25.71
N ARG A 20 11.05 9.41 -24.56
CA ARG A 20 12.00 10.43 -24.11
C ARG A 20 13.41 10.07 -24.61
N PHE A 21 14.13 11.06 -25.15
CA PHE A 21 15.52 10.89 -25.56
C PHE A 21 16.45 11.66 -24.61
N ARG A 22 17.36 10.95 -23.93
CA ARG A 22 18.43 11.52 -23.11
C ARG A 22 19.69 11.65 -23.97
N ASN A 23 19.99 12.88 -24.40
CA ASN A 23 21.12 13.20 -25.26
C ASN A 23 22.48 12.88 -24.63
N GLU A 24 22.65 13.15 -23.33
CA GLU A 24 23.87 12.90 -22.56
C GLU A 24 24.31 11.43 -22.58
N LEU A 25 23.34 10.51 -22.63
CA LEU A 25 23.56 9.07 -22.60
C LEU A 25 23.26 8.39 -23.95
N ALA A 26 22.84 9.18 -24.95
CA ALA A 26 22.30 8.70 -26.23
C ALA A 26 21.26 7.57 -26.05
N LYS A 27 20.35 7.72 -25.09
CA LYS A 27 19.44 6.65 -24.65
C LYS A 27 17.97 7.06 -24.81
N PHE A 28 17.15 6.13 -25.28
CA PHE A 28 15.69 6.22 -25.24
C PHE A 28 15.16 5.64 -23.94
N GLU A 29 14.21 6.33 -23.33
CA GLU A 29 13.52 5.90 -22.13
C GLU A 29 12.02 6.06 -22.33
N ASP A 30 11.25 5.24 -21.62
CA ASP A 30 9.80 5.31 -21.67
C ASP A 30 9.33 6.71 -21.29
N LEU A 31 8.21 7.11 -21.88
CA LEU A 31 7.43 8.17 -21.30
C LEU A 31 6.86 7.59 -20.01
N GLU A 32 7.57 7.80 -18.91
CA GLU A 32 6.96 7.70 -17.59
C GLU A 32 5.68 8.53 -17.71
N GLU A 33 4.51 7.86 -17.64
CA GLU A 33 3.30 8.56 -17.22
C GLU A 33 3.75 9.24 -15.95
N GLU A 34 3.85 10.57 -16.02
CA GLU A 34 4.06 11.41 -14.85
C GLU A 34 3.19 10.76 -13.80
N PHE A 35 3.84 10.17 -12.79
CA PHE A 35 3.14 9.57 -11.68
C PHE A 35 2.46 10.79 -11.10
N ILE A 36 1.25 11.08 -11.59
CA ILE A 36 0.27 11.88 -10.93
C ILE A 36 0.05 11.00 -9.72
N GLY A 37 0.95 11.17 -8.75
CA GLY A 37 0.75 10.73 -7.42
C GLY A 37 -0.66 11.19 -7.15
N ASP A 38 -1.41 10.27 -6.59
CA ASP A 38 -2.59 10.57 -5.81
C ASP A 38 -2.12 11.50 -4.67
N PHE A 39 -1.66 12.70 -5.02
CA PHE A 39 -1.57 13.84 -4.16
C PHE A 39 -3.04 14.16 -3.98
N PRO A 40 -3.59 13.98 -2.77
CA PRO A 40 -4.91 14.46 -2.49
C PRO A 40 -4.83 15.97 -2.66
N VAL A 41 -5.20 16.45 -3.84
CA VAL A 41 -5.59 17.83 -4.03
C VAL A 41 -6.83 17.93 -3.16
N GLU A 42 -6.68 18.55 -1.98
CA GLU A 42 -7.75 19.01 -1.10
C GLU A 42 -8.66 19.95 -1.90
N ASN A 43 -9.46 19.38 -2.78
CA ASN A 43 -10.59 20.00 -3.42
C ASN A 43 -11.72 19.00 -3.26
N ASP A 44 -12.25 19.01 -2.03
CA ASP A 44 -13.58 18.53 -1.70
C ASP A 44 -14.54 18.81 -2.86
N ILE A 45 -15.33 17.80 -3.25
CA ILE A 45 -16.76 18.00 -3.50
C ILE A 45 -17.57 16.70 -3.58
N ASN A 46 -17.02 15.51 -3.88
CA ASN A 46 -17.88 14.31 -3.99
C ASN A 46 -17.21 12.94 -3.71
N GLY A 47 -16.61 12.75 -2.54
CA GLY A 47 -16.13 11.40 -2.17
C GLY A 47 -15.22 11.37 -0.95
N GLY A 48 -15.68 11.91 0.18
CA GLY A 48 -14.87 12.03 1.39
C GLY A 48 -14.24 10.71 1.85
N THR A 49 -12.94 10.76 2.14
CA THR A 49 -12.17 9.70 2.80
C THR A 49 -12.87 9.27 4.08
N ARG A 50 -13.22 7.98 4.18
CA ARG A 50 -13.82 7.40 5.39
C ARG A 50 -12.74 6.76 6.24
N THR A 51 -12.36 7.43 7.32
CA THR A 51 -11.47 6.87 8.33
C THR A 51 -12.27 6.04 9.33
N PHE A 52 -11.93 4.75 9.46
CA PHE A 52 -12.51 3.85 10.47
C PHE A 52 -11.51 3.64 11.62
N SER A 53 -11.97 3.75 12.87
CA SER A 53 -11.14 3.45 14.05
C SER A 53 -10.94 1.94 14.24
N SER A 54 -9.75 1.53 14.68
CA SER A 54 -9.44 0.13 14.99
C SER A 54 -10.31 -0.42 16.12
N LYS A 55 -10.73 -1.69 16.00
CA LYS A 55 -11.48 -2.43 17.04
C LYS A 55 -10.68 -2.67 18.33
N ILE A 56 -9.36 -2.46 18.32
CA ILE A 56 -8.48 -2.62 19.49
C ILE A 56 -8.76 -1.56 20.57
N ASN A 57 -9.25 -0.38 20.19
CA ASN A 57 -9.58 0.68 21.14
C ASN A 57 -10.98 0.51 21.75
N GLN A 58 -11.69 -0.57 21.44
CA GLN A 58 -12.94 -0.90 22.12
C GLN A 58 -12.60 -1.58 23.45
N GLU A 59 -12.47 -0.78 24.50
CA GLU A 59 -12.42 -1.28 25.87
C GLU A 59 -13.66 -2.13 26.12
N LYS A 60 -13.50 -3.45 26.15
CA LYS A 60 -14.55 -4.39 26.51
C LYS A 60 -14.81 -4.20 28.00
N LYS A 61 -15.80 -3.37 28.36
CA LYS A 61 -16.34 -3.32 29.73
C LYS A 61 -17.03 -4.65 30.03
N THR A 62 -16.24 -5.67 30.38
CA THR A 62 -16.76 -6.91 30.96
C THR A 62 -17.02 -6.62 32.44
N GLY A 63 -18.22 -6.11 32.73
CA GLY A 63 -18.79 -6.18 34.08
C GLY A 63 -19.20 -7.61 34.40
N ASN A 64 -18.80 -8.04 35.60
CA ASN A 64 -19.18 -9.23 36.39
C ASN A 64 -20.19 -10.26 35.85
N SER A 65 -19.89 -11.53 36.20
CA SER A 65 -20.71 -12.75 36.14
C SER A 65 -20.62 -13.51 34.81
N THR A 66 -20.33 -14.81 34.73
CA THR A 66 -20.37 -15.93 35.68
C THR A 66 -19.44 -17.03 35.14
N ASN A 67 -18.88 -17.83 36.06
CA ASN A 67 -18.10 -19.04 35.79
C ASN A 67 -18.66 -19.86 34.62
N ASP A 68 -17.92 -19.97 33.50
CA ASP A 68 -18.03 -21.05 32.50
C ASP A 68 -17.00 -20.84 31.37
N ASP A 69 -15.70 -20.81 31.69
CA ASP A 69 -14.65 -21.01 30.68
C ASP A 69 -13.87 -22.27 31.06
N ILE A 70 -14.41 -23.40 30.59
CA ILE A 70 -13.90 -24.77 30.76
C ILE A 70 -12.60 -25.05 29.98
N PHE A 71 -11.93 -24.00 29.51
CA PHE A 71 -10.62 -24.00 28.85
C PHE A 71 -9.75 -22.84 29.36
N ASP A 72 -9.63 -22.68 30.69
CA ASP A 72 -8.54 -21.92 31.28
C ASP A 72 -7.24 -22.74 31.17
N LEU A 73 -6.56 -22.60 30.04
CA LEU A 73 -5.18 -23.01 29.87
C LEU A 73 -4.35 -22.16 30.85
N GLY A 74 -4.09 -22.74 32.02
CA GLY A 74 -3.57 -22.07 33.21
C GLY A 74 -2.59 -20.93 32.93
N SER A 75 -2.91 -19.77 33.49
CA SER A 75 -2.06 -18.59 33.49
C SER A 75 -0.65 -18.92 33.99
N ASN A 76 0.36 -18.77 33.12
CA ASN A 76 1.78 -18.94 33.47
C ASN A 76 2.23 -17.82 34.42
N LYS A 77 2.15 -18.05 35.74
CA LYS A 77 2.62 -17.13 36.79
C LYS A 77 4.07 -17.40 37.25
N ASN A 78 4.88 -18.10 36.45
CA ASN A 78 6.22 -18.53 36.85
C ASN A 78 7.35 -17.68 36.26
N PHE A 79 7.11 -16.40 35.97
CA PHE A 79 8.13 -15.48 35.44
C PHE A 79 8.78 -14.60 36.52
N ASP A 80 8.44 -14.81 37.80
CA ASP A 80 8.91 -13.98 38.91
C ASP A 80 10.32 -14.33 39.42
N ASN A 81 11.01 -15.30 38.80
CA ASN A 81 12.42 -15.54 39.11
C ASN A 81 13.29 -14.52 38.34
N GLU A 82 13.68 -13.45 39.02
CA GLU A 82 14.78 -12.59 38.57
C GLU A 82 16.03 -13.43 38.26
N ALA A 83 16.64 -13.17 37.11
CA ALA A 83 17.85 -13.85 36.68
C ALA A 83 18.99 -13.58 37.69
N PRO A 84 19.76 -14.59 38.11
CA PRO A 84 20.88 -14.37 39.00
C PRO A 84 21.97 -13.58 38.28
N PHE A 85 22.46 -12.53 38.94
CA PHE A 85 23.64 -11.75 38.51
C PHE A 85 24.91 -12.61 38.49
#